data_AF-A0A0L0FWP4-F1
#
_entry.id   AF-A0A0L0FWP4-F1
#
_cell.length_a   1.000
_cell.length_b   1.000
_cell.length_c   1.000
_cell.angle_alpha   90.00
_cell.angle_beta   90.00
_cell.angle_gamma   90.00
#
_symmetry.space_group_name_H-M   'P 1'
#
loop_
_entity.id
_entity.type
_entity.pdbx_description
1 polymer ?
#
loop_
_entity_poly.entity_id
_entity_poly.type
_entity_poly.pdbx_seq_one_letter_code
_entity_poly.pdbx_strand_id
1 'polypeptide(L)'
;MDVQLINWVRQLLPCLYLETNVTLLHSYTLLAFLLNYLLIYLPLHLHTYAFTQTRVDVQLIDWARRSLPQECVALARQTFMDRFDECVRGDGKSSLKDSPDIFVALKEKIVSDSMQKHAWHRDVSDNLRVIQTNSLEDDEITDAGQWYLAVDFMQNKLQREATAFSSKMREYFGPGWTERWFYWTSGTSEQAIHASIASELGAFFKPERDGAIPKAKLHHDSIITVRNNILQNTGEHVSDAQIIDVYNKLYTGEFLSRSVQSASYCKSKYSSNSRDAPNGLKCKDVVMFWRVQEMLHVTAKTLRQQIMYHQAKLEAEVKQHLDVLSESEASKKELISSERVELAQQIEVRRHLLQSLDGFIQTISIKANAT
;
A
#
# COMPACT_ATOMS: atom_id res chain seq x y z
N MET A 1 9.38 0.42 43.88
CA MET A 1 9.61 -0.29 42.60
C MET A 1 8.30 -0.49 41.82
N ASP A 2 7.16 -0.72 42.50
CA ASP A 2 5.83 -0.82 41.87
C ASP A 2 5.37 0.43 41.09
N VAL A 3 5.61 1.65 41.60
CA VAL A 3 5.00 2.86 41.01
C VAL A 3 5.54 3.19 39.61
N GLN A 4 6.82 2.90 39.31
CA GLN A 4 7.38 3.15 37.98
C GLN A 4 6.98 2.09 36.95
N LEU A 5 6.89 0.81 37.34
CA LEU A 5 6.35 -0.24 36.47
C LEU A 5 4.86 0.00 36.20
N ILE A 6 4.08 0.35 37.23
CA ILE A 6 2.66 0.68 37.09
C ILE A 6 2.46 1.94 36.24
N ASN A 7 3.29 2.98 36.39
CA ASN A 7 3.22 4.18 35.55
C ASN A 7 3.64 3.88 34.10
N TRP A 8 4.64 3.02 33.87
CA TRP A 8 5.04 2.61 32.52
C TRP A 8 3.99 1.74 31.84
N VAL A 9 3.38 0.78 32.56
CA VAL A 9 2.23 -0.01 32.07
C VAL A 9 1.02 0.90 31.81
N ARG A 10 0.79 1.91 32.66
CA ARG A 10 -0.22 2.96 32.43
C ARG A 10 0.11 3.91 31.27
N GLN A 11 1.37 4.04 30.84
CA GLN A 11 1.80 4.81 29.67
C GLN A 11 1.74 3.98 28.37
N LEU A 12 1.98 2.66 28.46
CA LEU A 12 1.73 1.70 27.38
C LEU A 12 0.23 1.60 27.03
N LEU A 13 -0.66 1.73 28.02
CA LEU A 13 -2.12 1.67 27.84
C LEU A 13 -2.65 2.69 26.82
N PRO A 14 -2.31 3.99 26.86
CA PRO A 14 -2.62 4.97 25.82
C PRO A 14 -2.00 4.67 24.44
N CYS A 15 -0.84 4.03 24.42
CA CYS A 15 -0.12 3.66 23.20
C CYS A 15 -0.77 2.42 22.52
N LEU A 16 -1.36 1.53 23.33
CA LEU A 16 -2.28 0.46 22.94
C LEU A 16 -3.71 0.95 22.72
N TYR A 17 -4.11 2.10 23.25
CA TYR A 17 -5.34 2.83 22.91
C TYR A 17 -5.05 3.76 21.72
N LEU A 18 -4.77 3.16 20.57
CA LEU A 18 -4.69 3.91 19.31
C LEU A 18 -6.01 4.64 19.05
N GLU A 19 -6.06 5.91 19.48
CA GLU A 19 -7.11 6.85 19.08
C GLU A 19 -7.18 6.86 17.56
N THR A 20 -8.38 6.52 17.07
CA THR A 20 -9.09 6.91 15.85
C THR A 20 -8.36 7.60 14.68
N ASN A 21 -7.34 8.44 14.88
CA ASN A 21 -6.61 9.14 13.82
C ASN A 21 -5.56 8.30 13.07
N VAL A 22 -4.91 7.33 13.74
CA VAL A 22 -3.90 6.47 13.09
C VAL A 22 -4.56 5.42 12.18
N THR A 23 -5.78 5.01 12.50
CA THR A 23 -6.56 4.05 11.72
C THR A 23 -7.01 4.57 10.34
N LEU A 24 -7.07 5.89 10.13
CA LEU A 24 -7.30 6.51 8.81
C LEU A 24 -6.06 6.28 7.91
N LEU A 25 -4.85 6.46 8.44
CA LEU A 25 -3.60 6.26 7.70
C LEU A 25 -3.39 4.78 7.28
N HIS A 26 -3.91 3.83 8.07
CA HIS A 26 -3.88 2.40 7.77
C HIS A 26 -4.85 1.99 6.66
N SER A 27 -6.03 2.62 6.58
CA SER A 27 -6.90 2.43 5.41
C SER A 27 -6.29 2.98 4.13
N TYR A 28 -5.61 4.13 4.18
CA TYR A 28 -4.99 4.74 2.99
C TYR A 28 -3.77 3.99 2.48
N THR A 29 -2.96 3.35 3.33
CA THR A 29 -1.79 2.56 2.91
C THR A 29 -2.19 1.20 2.34
N LEU A 30 -3.15 0.51 2.96
CA LEU A 30 -3.77 -0.71 2.40
C LEU A 30 -4.54 -0.42 1.12
N LEU A 31 -5.34 0.66 1.08
CA LEU A 31 -5.99 1.10 -0.16
C LEU A 31 -4.95 1.50 -1.19
N ALA A 32 -3.89 2.24 -0.86
CA ALA A 32 -2.85 2.62 -1.81
C ALA A 32 -2.10 1.40 -2.35
N PHE A 33 -1.81 0.40 -1.52
CA PHE A 33 -1.16 -0.85 -1.93
C PHE A 33 -2.07 -1.70 -2.81
N LEU A 34 -3.32 -1.92 -2.42
CA LEU A 34 -4.31 -2.62 -3.21
C LEU A 34 -4.64 -1.87 -4.52
N LEU A 35 -4.67 -0.54 -4.47
CA LEU A 35 -4.83 0.32 -5.64
C LEU A 35 -3.59 0.32 -6.53
N ASN A 36 -2.37 0.15 -5.99
CA ASN A 36 -1.14 -0.01 -6.76
C ASN A 36 -1.07 -1.39 -7.41
N TYR A 37 -1.49 -2.43 -6.70
CA TYR A 37 -1.57 -3.79 -7.23
C TYR A 37 -2.61 -3.89 -8.34
N LEU A 38 -3.78 -3.25 -8.15
CA LEU A 38 -4.80 -3.13 -9.18
C LEU A 38 -4.38 -2.18 -10.32
N LEU A 39 -3.53 -1.18 -10.05
CA LEU A 39 -2.84 -0.36 -11.06
C LEU A 39 -1.74 -1.13 -11.81
N ILE A 40 -1.30 -2.29 -11.35
CA ILE A 40 -0.41 -3.17 -12.12
C ILE A 40 -1.24 -4.14 -12.96
N TYR A 41 -2.34 -4.63 -12.39
CA TYR A 41 -3.19 -5.65 -13.00
C TYR A 41 -4.13 -5.08 -14.09
N LEU A 42 -4.70 -3.90 -13.88
CA LEU A 42 -5.63 -3.27 -14.81
C LEU A 42 -4.91 -2.81 -16.10
N PRO A 43 -3.73 -2.17 -16.07
CA PRO A 43 -2.99 -1.80 -17.28
C PRO A 43 -2.49 -2.99 -18.10
N LEU A 44 -2.07 -4.08 -17.44
CA LEU A 44 -1.64 -5.29 -18.15
C LEU A 44 -2.77 -5.85 -19.03
N HIS A 45 -4.01 -5.70 -18.59
CA HIS A 45 -5.17 -6.14 -19.34
C HIS A 45 -5.76 -5.06 -20.24
N LEU A 46 -5.48 -3.75 -20.00
CA LEU A 46 -5.90 -2.58 -20.83
C LEU A 46 -5.47 -2.71 -22.28
N HIS A 47 -4.30 -3.27 -22.51
CA HIS A 47 -3.78 -3.59 -23.84
C HIS A 47 -4.60 -4.63 -24.63
N THR A 48 -5.52 -5.36 -23.97
CA THR A 48 -6.24 -6.51 -24.56
C THR A 48 -7.77 -6.39 -24.49
N TYR A 49 -8.33 -5.22 -24.13
CA TYR A 49 -9.78 -5.06 -23.86
C TYR A 49 -10.70 -5.35 -25.04
N ALA A 50 -10.18 -5.39 -26.27
CA ALA A 50 -10.97 -5.85 -27.41
C ALA A 50 -11.33 -7.36 -27.33
N PHE A 51 -10.69 -8.12 -26.45
CA PHE A 51 -10.98 -9.54 -26.23
C PHE A 51 -11.22 -9.82 -24.73
N THR A 52 -12.49 -9.61 -24.36
CA THR A 52 -13.27 -10.19 -23.24
C THR A 52 -13.14 -9.55 -21.86
N GLN A 53 -14.07 -8.64 -21.56
CA GLN A 53 -14.51 -8.27 -20.20
C GLN A 53 -14.57 -9.50 -19.27
N THR A 54 -15.08 -10.62 -19.77
CA THR A 54 -15.13 -11.93 -19.09
C THR A 54 -13.78 -12.45 -18.60
N ARG A 55 -12.68 -12.23 -19.32
CA ARG A 55 -11.36 -12.70 -18.89
C ARG A 55 -10.85 -11.89 -17.71
N VAL A 56 -11.02 -10.57 -17.74
CA VAL A 56 -10.65 -9.68 -16.64
C VAL A 56 -11.48 -10.04 -15.40
N ASP A 57 -12.79 -10.23 -15.56
CA ASP A 57 -13.68 -10.65 -14.47
C ASP A 57 -13.25 -11.99 -13.86
N VAL A 58 -12.95 -13.00 -14.68
CA VAL A 58 -12.46 -14.32 -14.21
C VAL A 58 -11.15 -14.20 -13.44
N GLN A 59 -10.20 -13.41 -13.93
CA GLN A 59 -8.91 -13.23 -13.26
C GLN A 59 -9.03 -12.44 -11.95
N LEU A 60 -9.91 -11.44 -11.91
CA LEU A 60 -10.17 -10.65 -10.72
C LEU A 60 -10.78 -11.51 -9.61
N ILE A 61 -11.75 -12.35 -9.96
CA ILE A 61 -12.37 -13.31 -9.03
C ILE A 61 -11.35 -14.37 -8.59
N ASP A 62 -10.53 -14.91 -9.50
CA ASP A 62 -9.51 -15.91 -9.16
C ASP A 62 -8.47 -15.34 -8.19
N TRP A 63 -8.02 -14.10 -8.40
CA TRP A 63 -7.14 -13.39 -7.48
C TRP A 63 -7.78 -13.20 -6.10
N ALA A 64 -9.03 -12.76 -6.05
CA ALA A 64 -9.78 -12.60 -4.80
C ALA A 64 -9.98 -13.92 -4.04
N ARG A 65 -10.09 -15.04 -4.75
CA ARG A 65 -10.25 -16.37 -4.15
C ARG A 65 -8.94 -16.95 -3.64
N ARG A 66 -7.80 -16.63 -4.26
CA ARG A 66 -6.51 -17.27 -3.97
C ARG A 66 -5.61 -16.46 -3.06
N SER A 67 -5.07 -15.35 -3.56
CA SER A 67 -3.93 -14.68 -2.93
C SER A 67 -4.32 -13.43 -2.15
N LEU A 68 -5.31 -12.66 -2.63
CA LEU A 68 -5.75 -11.41 -2.03
C LEU A 68 -6.05 -11.49 -0.52
N PRO A 69 -6.81 -12.48 -0.01
CA PRO A 69 -7.14 -12.51 1.41
C PRO A 69 -5.90 -12.73 2.28
N GLN A 70 -4.99 -13.59 1.82
CA GLN A 70 -3.75 -13.92 2.54
C GLN A 70 -2.78 -12.74 2.55
N GLU A 71 -2.62 -12.07 1.41
CA GLU A 71 -1.80 -10.86 1.28
C GLU A 71 -2.33 -9.73 2.17
N CYS A 72 -3.65 -9.49 2.18
CA CYS A 72 -4.29 -8.51 3.05
C CYS A 72 -4.04 -8.78 4.54
N VAL A 73 -4.18 -10.03 4.98
CA VAL A 73 -3.95 -10.41 6.38
C VAL A 73 -2.48 -10.31 6.74
N ALA A 74 -1.58 -10.75 5.87
CA ALA A 74 -0.14 -10.66 6.08
C ALA A 74 0.31 -9.20 6.22
N LEU A 75 -0.13 -8.34 5.30
CA LEU A 75 0.19 -6.91 5.32
C LEU A 75 -0.40 -6.23 6.56
N ALA A 76 -1.65 -6.52 6.93
CA ALA A 76 -2.28 -5.97 8.12
C ALA A 76 -1.56 -6.40 9.40
N ARG A 77 -1.18 -7.69 9.50
CA ARG A 77 -0.40 -8.22 10.63
C ARG A 77 0.97 -7.58 10.71
N GLN A 78 1.69 -7.49 9.60
CA GLN A 78 3.01 -6.86 9.55
C GLN A 78 2.93 -5.41 10.01
N THR A 79 2.03 -4.62 9.41
CA THR A 79 1.86 -3.20 9.75
C THR A 79 1.47 -3.03 11.22
N PHE A 80 0.60 -3.89 11.75
CA PHE A 80 0.23 -3.90 13.17
C PHE A 80 1.43 -4.17 14.08
N MET A 81 2.23 -5.19 13.78
CA MET A 81 3.40 -5.54 14.59
C MET A 81 4.53 -4.52 14.49
N ASP A 82 4.74 -3.92 13.32
CA ASP A 82 5.71 -2.84 13.13
C ASP A 82 5.34 -1.62 13.98
N ARG A 83 4.05 -1.28 14.05
CA ARG A 83 3.55 -0.20 14.91
C ARG A 83 3.61 -0.53 16.39
N PHE A 84 3.35 -1.78 16.75
CA PHE A 84 3.52 -2.25 18.11
C PHE A 84 4.99 -2.12 18.55
N ASP A 85 5.94 -2.55 17.70
CA ASP A 85 7.37 -2.41 17.97
C ASP A 85 7.79 -0.93 18.08
N GLU A 86 7.33 -0.08 17.15
CA GLU A 86 7.57 1.36 17.19
C GLU A 86 7.01 2.00 18.47
N CYS A 87 5.82 1.61 18.92
CA CYS A 87 5.23 2.13 20.16
C CYS A 87 6.01 1.67 21.41
N VAL A 88 6.37 0.39 21.50
CA VAL A 88 7.11 -0.15 22.66
C VAL A 88 8.52 0.44 22.75
N ARG A 89 9.20 0.64 21.61
CA ARG A 89 10.56 1.22 21.54
C ARG A 89 10.58 2.75 21.52
N GLY A 90 9.57 3.38 20.94
CA GLY A 90 9.50 4.81 20.60
C GLY A 90 9.16 5.74 21.76
N ASP A 91 8.69 5.21 22.90
CA ASP A 91 8.46 5.99 24.13
C ASP A 91 9.75 6.51 24.81
N GLY A 92 10.91 6.31 24.19
CA GLY A 92 12.16 7.02 24.49
C GLY A 92 12.14 8.53 24.22
N LYS A 93 10.99 9.11 23.84
CA LYS A 93 10.75 10.57 23.78
C LYS A 93 10.05 11.12 25.03
N SER A 94 10.04 10.39 26.13
CA SER A 94 9.68 10.93 27.44
C SER A 94 10.77 11.90 27.94
N SER A 95 10.63 13.18 27.58
CA SER A 95 10.89 14.43 28.35
C SER A 95 12.08 14.58 29.33
N LEU A 96 12.99 13.61 29.52
CA LEU A 96 14.16 13.72 30.39
C LEU A 96 15.37 13.20 29.62
N LYS A 97 16.13 14.17 29.10
CA LYS A 97 17.18 14.01 28.11
C LYS A 97 18.41 13.21 28.58
N ASP A 98 18.43 12.63 29.78
CA ASP A 98 19.67 12.11 30.41
C ASP A 98 19.54 10.77 31.17
N SER A 99 18.41 10.05 31.09
CA SER A 99 18.29 8.71 31.71
C SER A 99 18.08 7.60 30.68
N PRO A 100 19.07 6.72 30.40
CA PRO A 100 18.85 5.50 29.63
C PRO A 100 17.76 4.64 30.28
N ASP A 101 16.89 4.14 29.41
CA ASP A 101 15.70 3.37 29.75
C ASP A 101 16.08 2.05 30.43
N ILE A 102 15.62 1.88 31.67
CA ILE A 102 15.90 0.69 32.49
C ILE A 102 15.10 -0.55 32.04
N PHE A 103 14.13 -0.38 31.14
CA PHE A 103 13.23 -1.43 30.68
C PHE A 103 13.56 -1.96 29.28
N VAL A 104 14.71 -1.61 28.69
CA VAL A 104 15.08 -2.03 27.33
C VAL A 104 15.02 -3.55 27.16
N ALA A 105 15.65 -4.32 28.06
CA ALA A 105 15.64 -5.78 28.00
C ALA A 105 14.23 -6.39 28.18
N LEU A 106 13.41 -5.78 29.05
CA LEU A 106 12.01 -6.18 29.24
C LEU A 106 11.18 -5.88 27.98
N LYS A 107 11.36 -4.71 27.37
CA LYS A 107 10.69 -4.28 26.13
C LYS A 107 11.02 -5.21 24.97
N GLU A 108 12.30 -5.52 24.78
CA GLU A 108 12.74 -6.46 23.73
C GLU A 108 12.14 -7.85 23.93
N LYS A 109 12.12 -8.35 25.16
CA LYS A 109 11.51 -9.65 25.48
C LYS A 109 10.01 -9.67 25.20
N ILE A 110 9.29 -8.63 25.61
CA ILE A 110 7.85 -8.51 25.36
C ILE A 110 7.58 -8.46 23.86
N VAL A 111 8.32 -7.66 23.09
CA VAL A 111 8.18 -7.60 21.63
C VAL A 111 8.45 -8.97 20.99
N SER A 112 9.56 -9.60 21.33
CA SER A 112 9.94 -10.90 20.76
C SER A 112 8.89 -11.98 21.08
N ASP A 113 8.44 -12.06 22.32
CA ASP A 113 7.43 -13.03 22.74
C ASP A 113 6.08 -12.77 22.07
N SER A 114 5.67 -11.50 21.96
CA SER A 114 4.46 -11.10 21.24
C SER A 114 4.55 -11.44 19.76
N MET A 115 5.69 -11.23 19.10
CA MET A 115 5.89 -11.59 17.69
C MET A 115 5.80 -13.09 17.44
N GLN A 116 6.30 -13.91 18.36
CA GLN A 116 6.27 -15.37 18.22
C GLN A 116 4.90 -15.98 18.55
N LYS A 117 4.23 -15.49 19.61
CA LYS A 117 2.99 -16.07 20.13
C LYS A 117 1.74 -15.51 19.47
N HIS A 118 1.76 -14.24 19.05
CA HIS A 118 0.58 -13.58 18.50
C HIS A 118 0.35 -13.99 17.03
N ALA A 119 -0.63 -14.88 16.83
CA ALA A 119 -1.06 -15.35 15.52
C ALA A 119 -2.52 -14.96 15.25
N TRP A 120 -2.78 -14.54 14.01
CA TRP A 120 -4.14 -14.35 13.52
C TRP A 120 -4.72 -15.70 13.08
N HIS A 121 -6.00 -15.94 13.38
CA HIS A 121 -6.66 -17.19 13.02
C HIS A 121 -6.84 -17.29 11.50
N ARG A 122 -6.79 -18.51 10.94
CA ARG A 122 -7.02 -18.76 9.51
C ARG A 122 -8.41 -18.29 9.05
N ASP A 123 -9.38 -18.37 9.96
CA ASP A 123 -10.76 -17.91 9.77
C ASP A 123 -10.84 -16.45 9.29
N VAL A 124 -9.87 -15.59 9.64
CA VAL A 124 -9.83 -14.20 9.16
C VAL A 124 -9.63 -14.13 7.65
N SER A 125 -8.74 -14.96 7.11
CA SER A 125 -8.50 -15.03 5.66
C SER A 125 -9.69 -15.62 4.92
N ASP A 126 -10.35 -16.61 5.51
CA ASP A 126 -11.55 -17.24 4.93
C ASP A 126 -12.74 -16.28 4.92
N ASN A 127 -12.95 -15.52 6.01
CA ASN A 127 -13.98 -14.48 6.10
C ASN A 127 -13.75 -13.36 5.08
N LEU A 128 -12.50 -12.90 4.94
CA LEU A 128 -12.16 -11.90 3.93
C LEU A 128 -12.38 -12.43 2.51
N ARG A 129 -12.05 -13.69 2.24
CA ARG A 129 -12.29 -14.30 0.93
C ARG A 129 -13.77 -14.27 0.55
N VAL A 130 -14.66 -14.63 1.48
CA VAL A 130 -16.11 -14.62 1.24
C VAL A 130 -16.59 -13.20 0.96
N ILE A 131 -16.21 -12.24 1.80
CA ILE A 131 -16.60 -10.84 1.65
C ILE A 131 -16.10 -10.26 0.33
N GLN A 132 -14.83 -10.47 0.00
CA GLN A 132 -14.21 -9.97 -1.22
C GLN A 132 -14.83 -10.56 -2.48
N THR A 133 -15.08 -11.87 -2.47
CA THR A 133 -15.69 -12.57 -3.61
C THR A 133 -17.13 -12.08 -3.82
N ASN A 134 -17.92 -11.96 -2.76
CA ASN A 134 -19.29 -11.46 -2.85
C ASN A 134 -19.34 -10.04 -3.43
N SER A 135 -18.50 -9.12 -2.95
CA SER A 135 -18.44 -7.75 -3.49
C SER A 135 -18.01 -7.69 -4.96
N LEU A 136 -17.27 -8.69 -5.47
CA LEU A 136 -16.87 -8.77 -6.87
C LEU A 136 -17.91 -9.46 -7.77
N GLU A 137 -18.82 -10.23 -7.19
CA GLU A 137 -19.92 -10.88 -7.90
C GLU A 137 -21.17 -9.97 -7.99
N ASP A 138 -21.25 -8.91 -7.20
CA ASP A 138 -22.36 -7.95 -7.23
C ASP A 138 -22.46 -7.21 -8.58
N ASP A 139 -23.59 -7.37 -9.28
CA ASP A 139 -23.77 -6.86 -10.63
C ASP A 139 -24.49 -5.51 -10.74
N GLU A 140 -25.04 -4.99 -9.64
CA GLU A 140 -25.98 -3.86 -9.67
C GLU A 140 -25.62 -2.75 -8.70
N ILE A 141 -25.62 -1.51 -9.20
CA ILE A 141 -25.47 -0.30 -8.39
C ILE A 141 -26.87 0.24 -8.10
N THR A 142 -27.29 0.20 -6.84
CA THR A 142 -28.63 0.63 -6.42
C THR A 142 -28.68 2.12 -6.02
N ASP A 143 -27.55 2.70 -5.65
CA ASP A 143 -27.44 4.07 -5.16
C ASP A 143 -26.76 5.03 -6.15
N ALA A 144 -27.30 6.24 -6.26
CA ALA A 144 -26.78 7.30 -7.12
C ALA A 144 -25.41 7.78 -6.63
N GLY A 145 -25.25 7.90 -5.31
CA GLY A 145 -23.98 8.29 -4.71
C GLY A 145 -22.87 7.31 -5.06
N GLN A 146 -23.13 6.01 -4.90
CA GLN A 146 -22.20 4.94 -5.27
C GLN A 146 -21.83 4.98 -6.76
N TRP A 147 -22.78 5.25 -7.65
CA TRP A 147 -22.49 5.44 -9.07
C TRP A 147 -21.51 6.60 -9.31
N TYR A 148 -21.80 7.77 -8.74
CA TYR A 148 -20.93 8.95 -8.92
C TYR A 148 -19.52 8.71 -8.37
N LEU A 149 -19.40 8.05 -7.21
CA LEU A 149 -18.12 7.68 -6.63
C LEU A 149 -17.34 6.72 -7.53
N ALA A 150 -18.01 5.73 -8.12
CA ALA A 150 -17.39 4.78 -9.05
C ALA A 150 -16.94 5.45 -10.35
N VAL A 151 -17.76 6.36 -10.91
CA VAL A 151 -17.39 7.12 -12.10
C VAL A 151 -16.19 8.03 -11.82
N ASP A 152 -16.18 8.72 -10.68
CA ASP A 152 -15.06 9.57 -10.28
C ASP A 152 -13.78 8.76 -10.06
N PHE A 153 -13.89 7.60 -9.40
CA PHE A 153 -12.80 6.66 -9.24
C PHE A 153 -12.24 6.18 -10.59
N MET A 154 -13.12 5.75 -11.50
CA MET A 154 -12.76 5.33 -12.85
C MET A 154 -12.08 6.46 -13.64
N GLN A 155 -12.66 7.66 -13.62
CA GLN A 155 -12.11 8.83 -14.33
C GLN A 155 -10.72 9.19 -13.80
N ASN A 156 -10.55 9.27 -12.47
CA ASN A 156 -9.26 9.56 -11.85
C ASN A 156 -8.20 8.50 -12.20
N LYS A 157 -8.60 7.22 -12.26
CA LYS A 157 -7.69 6.13 -12.62
C LYS A 157 -7.29 6.16 -14.09
N LEU A 158 -8.25 6.28 -14.99
CA LEU A 158 -8.00 6.38 -16.42
C LEU A 158 -7.17 7.62 -16.76
N GLN A 159 -7.43 8.75 -16.10
CA GLN A 159 -6.67 9.98 -16.33
C GLN A 159 -5.21 9.86 -15.85
N ARG A 160 -4.97 9.24 -14.68
CA ARG A 160 -3.61 8.96 -14.21
C ARG A 160 -2.86 8.00 -15.13
N GLU A 161 -3.53 6.96 -15.60
CA GLU A 161 -2.92 6.02 -16.53
C GLU A 161 -2.64 6.67 -17.89
N ALA A 162 -3.56 7.50 -18.39
CA ALA A 162 -3.37 8.25 -19.63
C ALA A 162 -2.20 9.23 -19.54
N THR A 163 -2.02 9.94 -18.41
CA THR A 163 -0.89 10.86 -18.23
C THR A 163 0.43 10.11 -18.07
N ALA A 164 0.46 9.01 -17.30
CA ALA A 164 1.63 8.15 -17.15
C ALA A 164 2.01 7.43 -18.47
N PHE A 165 1.02 7.06 -19.28
CA PHE A 165 1.25 6.50 -20.60
C PHE A 165 1.77 7.56 -21.58
N SER A 166 1.19 8.76 -21.56
CA SER A 166 1.63 9.88 -22.41
C SER A 166 3.10 10.27 -22.15
N SER A 167 3.55 10.26 -20.89
CA SER A 167 4.97 10.50 -20.59
C SER A 167 5.89 9.39 -21.14
N LYS A 168 5.51 8.12 -20.99
CA LYS A 168 6.24 6.98 -21.58
C LYS A 168 6.26 7.05 -23.11
N MET A 169 5.16 7.45 -23.74
CA MET A 169 5.08 7.65 -25.19
C MET A 169 6.04 8.75 -25.64
N ARG A 170 6.12 9.87 -24.91
CA ARG A 170 7.04 10.96 -25.20
C ARG A 170 8.51 10.51 -25.14
N GLU A 171 8.87 9.67 -24.17
CA GLU A 171 10.21 9.07 -24.10
C GLU A 171 10.48 8.13 -25.29
N TYR A 172 9.47 7.36 -25.72
CA TYR A 172 9.61 6.37 -26.78
C TYR A 172 9.66 6.96 -28.20
N PHE A 173 8.91 8.03 -28.48
CA PHE A 173 8.89 8.73 -29.79
C PHE A 173 9.83 9.95 -29.86
N GLY A 174 10.34 10.40 -28.70
CA GLY A 174 11.19 11.59 -28.61
C GLY A 174 10.43 12.92 -28.69
N PRO A 175 11.15 14.06 -28.66
CA PRO A 175 10.54 15.38 -28.66
C PRO A 175 9.79 15.64 -29.97
N GLY A 176 8.61 16.26 -29.87
CA GLY A 176 7.83 16.70 -31.03
C GLY A 176 8.50 17.86 -31.78
N TRP A 177 8.06 18.16 -33.01
CA TRP A 177 8.65 19.22 -33.83
C TRP A 177 8.70 20.59 -33.14
N THR A 178 7.63 20.97 -32.42
CA THR A 178 7.58 22.21 -31.64
C THR A 178 8.59 22.21 -30.49
N GLU A 179 8.72 21.11 -29.76
CA GLU A 179 9.65 21.00 -28.63
C GLU A 179 11.10 21.02 -29.08
N ARG A 180 11.42 20.40 -30.23
CA ARG A 180 12.75 20.47 -30.85
C ARG A 180 13.12 21.92 -31.15
N TRP A 181 12.17 22.71 -31.63
CA TRP A 181 12.38 24.12 -31.96
C TRP A 181 12.48 25.01 -30.71
N PHE A 182 11.58 24.84 -29.73
CA PHE A 182 11.57 25.67 -28.51
C PHE A 182 12.71 25.35 -27.54
N TYR A 183 13.04 24.07 -27.37
CA TYR A 183 14.01 23.61 -26.38
C TYR A 183 15.35 23.18 -27.00
N TRP A 184 15.54 23.34 -28.32
CA TRP A 184 16.74 22.92 -29.05
C TRP A 184 17.17 21.48 -28.74
N THR A 185 16.18 20.60 -28.57
CA THR A 185 16.40 19.17 -28.28
C THR A 185 16.32 18.36 -29.57
N SER A 186 17.11 17.28 -29.67
CA SER A 186 17.05 16.33 -30.78
C SER A 186 16.64 14.96 -30.26
N GLY A 187 15.94 14.19 -31.12
CA GLY A 187 15.61 12.80 -30.83
C GLY A 187 16.71 11.85 -31.29
N THR A 188 16.70 10.63 -30.76
CA THR A 188 17.59 9.55 -31.23
C THR A 188 17.16 9.04 -32.60
N SER A 189 18.06 8.33 -33.31
CA SER A 189 17.73 7.68 -34.58
C SER A 189 16.60 6.66 -34.43
N GLU A 190 16.56 5.93 -33.32
CA GLU A 190 15.47 4.98 -33.02
C GLU A 190 14.12 5.68 -32.81
N GLN A 191 14.10 6.80 -32.08
CA GLN A 191 12.91 7.64 -31.92
C GLN A 191 12.41 8.20 -33.25
N ALA A 192 13.31 8.51 -34.19
CA ALA A 192 12.93 8.97 -35.54
C ALA A 192 12.23 7.86 -36.33
N ILE A 193 12.72 6.62 -36.27
CA ILE A 193 12.08 5.44 -36.87
C ILE A 193 10.69 5.23 -36.26
N HIS A 194 10.58 5.25 -34.93
CA HIS A 194 9.29 5.11 -34.24
C HIS A 194 8.30 6.21 -34.65
N ALA A 195 8.76 7.46 -34.76
CA ALA A 195 7.93 8.59 -35.19
C ALA A 195 7.46 8.43 -36.65
N SER A 196 8.32 7.90 -37.54
CA SER A 196 7.95 7.59 -38.93
C SER A 196 6.87 6.51 -38.99
N ILE A 197 7.07 5.39 -38.28
CA ILE A 197 6.07 4.33 -38.17
C ILE A 197 4.75 4.88 -37.62
N ALA A 198 4.81 5.72 -36.58
CA ALA A 198 3.60 6.30 -35.98
C ALA A 198 2.85 7.25 -36.92
N SER A 199 3.58 8.03 -37.73
CA SER A 199 2.97 8.91 -38.74
C SER A 199 2.18 8.10 -39.78
N GLU A 200 2.74 6.99 -40.28
CA GLU A 200 2.07 6.09 -41.22
C GLU A 200 0.85 5.39 -40.56
N LEU A 201 1.01 4.94 -39.32
CA LEU A 201 -0.06 4.27 -38.58
C LEU A 201 -1.19 5.22 -38.14
N GLY A 202 -0.94 6.53 -38.09
CA GLY A 202 -1.93 7.53 -37.69
C GLY A 202 -3.23 7.50 -38.53
N ALA A 203 -3.15 7.06 -39.78
CA ALA A 203 -4.32 6.88 -40.64
C ALA A 203 -5.31 5.83 -40.11
N PHE A 204 -4.84 4.79 -39.42
CA PHE A 204 -5.66 3.70 -38.86
C PHE A 204 -6.46 4.13 -37.62
N PHE A 205 -6.07 5.22 -36.98
CA PHE A 205 -6.70 5.73 -35.75
C PHE A 205 -7.70 6.87 -36.01
N LYS A 206 -7.84 7.32 -37.26
CA LYS A 206 -8.89 8.28 -37.62
C LYS A 206 -10.26 7.64 -37.33
N PRO A 207 -11.18 8.36 -36.66
CA PRO A 207 -12.50 7.83 -36.40
C PRO A 207 -13.17 7.46 -37.72
N GLU A 208 -13.51 6.18 -37.88
CA GLU A 208 -14.46 5.78 -38.92
C GLU A 208 -15.78 6.53 -38.69
N ARG A 209 -16.57 6.71 -39.75
CA ARG A 209 -17.87 7.44 -39.68
C ARG A 209 -18.83 6.87 -38.63
N ASP A 210 -18.60 5.62 -38.20
CA ASP A 210 -19.43 4.89 -37.24
C ASP A 210 -18.90 4.95 -35.79
N GLY A 211 -17.83 5.70 -35.51
CA GLY A 211 -17.30 5.84 -34.15
C GLY A 211 -16.63 4.59 -33.59
N ALA A 212 -16.36 3.59 -34.44
CA ALA A 212 -15.75 2.33 -34.04
C ALA A 212 -14.36 2.53 -33.42
N ILE A 213 -14.06 1.72 -32.41
CA ILE A 213 -12.71 1.64 -31.82
C ILE A 213 -11.80 0.97 -32.87
N PRO A 214 -10.57 1.49 -33.08
CA PRO A 214 -9.57 0.85 -33.92
C PRO A 214 -9.39 -0.64 -33.55
N LYS A 215 -9.09 -1.51 -34.51
CA LYS A 215 -8.95 -2.94 -34.23
C LYS A 215 -7.75 -3.19 -33.31
N ALA A 216 -7.89 -4.02 -32.29
CA ALA A 216 -6.79 -4.30 -31.35
C ALA A 216 -5.59 -5.02 -31.97
N LYS A 217 -5.75 -5.63 -33.14
CA LYS A 217 -4.65 -6.27 -33.87
C LYS A 217 -4.62 -5.76 -35.29
N LEU A 218 -3.39 -5.46 -35.73
CA LEU A 218 -3.12 -5.09 -37.11
C LEU A 218 -3.16 -6.34 -38.00
N HIS A 219 -3.81 -6.24 -39.17
CA HIS A 219 -3.83 -7.32 -40.15
C HIS A 219 -2.46 -7.47 -40.81
N HIS A 220 -2.12 -8.69 -41.25
CA HIS A 220 -0.83 -8.97 -41.87
C HIS A 220 -0.57 -8.08 -43.11
N ASP A 221 -1.57 -7.90 -43.96
CA ASP A 221 -1.47 -7.04 -45.16
C ASP A 221 -1.19 -5.57 -44.81
N SER A 222 -1.73 -5.09 -43.68
CA SER A 222 -1.49 -3.74 -43.19
C SER A 222 -0.05 -3.57 -42.71
N ILE A 223 0.52 -4.59 -42.07
CA ILE A 223 1.95 -4.61 -41.68
C ILE A 223 2.83 -4.54 -42.93
N ILE A 224 2.53 -5.32 -43.96
CA ILE A 224 3.28 -5.29 -45.22
C ILE A 224 3.22 -3.91 -45.86
N THR A 225 2.03 -3.31 -45.90
CA THR A 225 1.81 -1.98 -46.48
C THR A 225 2.64 -0.92 -45.76
N VAL A 226 2.57 -0.87 -44.42
CA VAL A 226 3.32 0.09 -43.60
C VAL A 226 4.83 -0.08 -43.80
N ARG A 227 5.32 -1.33 -43.82
CA ARG A 227 6.73 -1.62 -44.06
C ARG A 227 7.22 -1.09 -45.40
N ASN A 228 6.44 -1.30 -46.46
CA ASN A 228 6.78 -0.84 -47.81
C ASN A 228 6.74 0.68 -47.93
N ASN A 229 5.77 1.34 -47.31
CA ASN A 229 5.67 2.80 -47.30
C ASN A 229 6.87 3.45 -46.62
N ILE A 230 7.30 2.92 -45.46
CA ILE A 230 8.47 3.45 -44.74
C ILE A 230 9.73 3.29 -45.60
N LEU A 231 9.93 2.11 -46.19
CA LEU A 231 11.08 1.86 -47.07
C LEU A 231 11.11 2.83 -48.26
N GLN A 232 9.96 3.18 -48.83
CA GLN A 232 9.87 4.13 -49.94
C GLN A 232 10.09 5.59 -49.51
N ASN A 233 9.57 5.98 -48.34
CA ASN A 233 9.58 7.36 -47.88
C ASN A 233 10.88 7.76 -47.17
N THR A 234 11.45 6.87 -46.35
CA THR A 234 12.66 7.15 -45.56
C THR A 234 13.88 6.36 -46.02
N GLY A 235 13.70 5.27 -46.78
CA GLY A 235 14.79 4.36 -47.14
C GLY A 235 15.22 3.41 -46.03
N GLU A 236 14.51 3.39 -44.90
CA GLU A 236 14.86 2.58 -43.72
C GLU A 236 14.15 1.22 -43.72
N HIS A 237 14.86 0.19 -43.25
CA HIS A 237 14.30 -1.15 -43.07
C HIS A 237 13.73 -1.31 -41.66
N VAL A 238 12.42 -1.61 -41.57
CA VAL A 238 11.72 -1.83 -40.30
C VAL A 238 11.23 -3.28 -40.22
N SER A 239 11.36 -3.89 -39.03
CA SER A 239 10.83 -5.23 -38.76
C SER A 239 9.34 -5.22 -38.39
N ASP A 240 8.66 -6.33 -38.65
CA ASP A 240 7.23 -6.52 -38.32
C ASP A 240 6.97 -6.35 -36.83
N ALA A 241 7.91 -6.82 -36.00
CA ALA A 241 7.84 -6.69 -34.55
C ALA A 241 7.83 -5.21 -34.12
N GLN A 242 8.65 -4.36 -34.74
CA GLN A 242 8.66 -2.91 -34.45
C GLN A 242 7.35 -2.24 -34.87
N ILE A 243 6.80 -2.59 -36.03
CA ILE A 243 5.51 -2.05 -36.50
C ILE A 243 4.39 -2.45 -35.53
N ILE A 244 4.36 -3.72 -35.11
CA ILE A 244 3.38 -4.21 -34.14
C ILE A 244 3.54 -3.53 -32.78
N ASP A 245 4.77 -3.35 -32.28
CA ASP A 245 5.02 -2.68 -31.00
C ASP A 245 4.54 -1.23 -31.02
N VAL A 246 4.90 -0.46 -32.06
CA VAL A 246 4.44 0.92 -32.24
C VAL A 246 2.91 0.97 -32.35
N TYR A 247 2.30 0.07 -33.12
CA TYR A 247 0.84 -0.02 -33.27
C TYR A 247 0.15 -0.26 -31.93
N ASN A 248 0.62 -1.23 -31.15
CA ASN A 248 0.05 -1.55 -29.84
C ASN A 248 0.12 -0.34 -28.89
N LYS A 249 1.22 0.41 -28.93
CA LYS A 249 1.38 1.64 -28.13
C LYS A 249 0.41 2.74 -28.56
N LEU A 250 0.27 3.00 -29.85
CA LEU A 250 -0.69 3.98 -30.37
C LEU A 250 -2.13 3.59 -30.06
N TYR A 251 -2.47 2.32 -30.24
CA TYR A 251 -3.77 1.76 -29.89
C TYR A 251 -4.10 1.99 -28.42
N THR A 252 -3.14 1.73 -27.54
CA THR A 252 -3.32 1.94 -26.09
C THR A 252 -3.55 3.41 -25.76
N GLY A 253 -2.78 4.32 -26.36
CA GLY A 253 -2.94 5.76 -26.14
C GLY A 253 -4.33 6.25 -26.56
N GLU A 254 -4.78 5.85 -27.76
CA GLU A 254 -6.11 6.20 -28.26
C GLU A 254 -7.23 5.58 -27.42
N PHE A 255 -7.07 4.31 -27.02
CA PHE A 255 -8.00 3.64 -26.13
C PHE A 255 -8.14 4.36 -24.79
N LEU A 256 -7.03 4.73 -24.14
CA LEU A 256 -7.03 5.45 -22.86
C LEU A 256 -7.68 6.83 -23.00
N SER A 257 -7.35 7.57 -24.05
CA SER A 257 -7.94 8.88 -24.35
C SER A 257 -9.46 8.79 -24.51
N ARG A 258 -9.97 7.85 -25.31
CA ARG A 258 -11.40 7.61 -25.48
C ARG A 258 -12.07 7.14 -24.18
N SER A 259 -11.39 6.31 -23.39
CA SER A 259 -11.87 5.84 -22.08
C SER A 259 -12.09 6.99 -21.11
N VAL A 260 -11.16 7.94 -21.04
CA VAL A 260 -11.30 9.16 -20.21
C VAL A 260 -12.50 9.99 -20.66
N GLN A 261 -12.67 10.21 -21.97
CA GLN A 261 -13.85 10.92 -22.51
C GLN A 261 -15.15 10.19 -22.17
N SER A 262 -15.15 8.86 -22.26
CA SER A 262 -16.32 8.04 -21.94
C SER A 262 -16.70 8.07 -20.46
N ALA A 263 -15.71 8.05 -19.58
CA ALA A 263 -15.94 8.17 -18.14
C ALA A 263 -16.72 9.46 -17.81
N SER A 264 -16.34 10.57 -18.45
CA SER A 264 -17.03 11.85 -18.29
C SER A 264 -18.50 11.81 -18.75
N TYR A 265 -18.79 11.05 -19.82
CA TYR A 265 -20.15 10.84 -20.32
C TYR A 265 -21.03 10.07 -19.33
N CYS A 266 -20.51 8.97 -18.78
CA CYS A 266 -21.24 8.12 -17.83
C CYS A 266 -21.60 8.81 -16.51
N LYS A 267 -20.89 9.89 -16.15
CA LYS A 267 -21.23 10.74 -15.00
C LYS A 267 -22.66 11.29 -15.08
N SER A 268 -23.11 11.68 -16.27
CA SER A 268 -24.43 12.31 -16.48
C SER A 268 -25.60 11.34 -16.69
N LYS A 269 -25.35 10.03 -16.65
CA LYS A 269 -26.28 8.99 -17.14
C LYS A 269 -26.79 8.01 -16.09
N TYR A 270 -26.67 8.34 -14.79
CA TYR A 270 -27.23 7.53 -13.71
C TYR A 270 -28.71 7.19 -13.97
N SER A 271 -29.10 5.91 -13.78
CA SER A 271 -30.45 5.38 -14.03
C SER A 271 -30.97 5.45 -15.47
N SER A 272 -30.24 6.03 -16.42
CA SER A 272 -30.57 5.85 -17.83
C SER A 272 -30.16 4.43 -18.20
N ASN A 273 -31.08 3.63 -18.74
CA ASN A 273 -30.82 2.32 -19.35
C ASN A 273 -29.85 2.39 -20.56
N SER A 274 -28.94 3.37 -20.61
CA SER A 274 -27.97 3.57 -21.68
C SER A 274 -26.89 2.50 -21.58
N ARG A 275 -27.21 1.34 -22.15
CA ARG A 275 -26.32 0.19 -22.26
C ARG A 275 -25.07 0.48 -23.09
N ASP A 276 -25.06 1.55 -23.88
CA ASP A 276 -23.96 1.86 -24.79
C ASP A 276 -23.64 3.37 -24.80
N ALA A 277 -22.37 3.72 -24.53
CA ALA A 277 -21.85 5.05 -24.83
C ALA A 277 -21.34 5.07 -26.29
N PRO A 278 -21.39 6.21 -26.99
CA PRO A 278 -21.12 6.30 -28.43
C PRO A 278 -19.68 6.00 -28.86
N ASN A 279 -18.75 5.77 -27.94
CA ASN A 279 -17.32 5.53 -28.21
C ASN A 279 -16.87 4.10 -27.88
N GLY A 280 -17.80 3.17 -27.67
CA GLY A 280 -17.52 1.74 -27.49
C GLY A 280 -17.11 1.32 -26.08
N LEU A 281 -16.95 2.25 -25.12
CA LEU A 281 -17.05 1.90 -23.71
C LEU A 281 -18.52 1.85 -23.31
N LYS A 282 -18.86 0.89 -22.48
CA LYS A 282 -20.22 0.75 -21.97
C LYS A 282 -20.21 1.38 -20.59
N CYS A 283 -21.24 2.14 -20.21
CA CYS A 283 -21.35 2.55 -18.80
C CYS A 283 -21.50 1.33 -17.86
N LYS A 284 -21.66 0.12 -18.40
CA LYS A 284 -21.43 -1.15 -17.71
C LYS A 284 -20.02 -1.29 -17.10
N ASP A 285 -18.98 -0.68 -17.69
CA ASP A 285 -17.62 -0.72 -17.16
C ASP A 285 -17.53 0.00 -15.81
N VAL A 286 -18.37 1.02 -15.55
CA VAL A 286 -18.52 1.66 -14.23
C VAL A 286 -18.82 0.63 -13.15
N VAL A 287 -19.61 -0.40 -13.47
CA VAL A 287 -19.97 -1.47 -12.52
C VAL A 287 -18.74 -2.27 -12.10
N MET A 288 -17.80 -2.54 -13.01
CA MET A 288 -16.54 -3.23 -12.67
C MET A 288 -15.71 -2.38 -11.69
N PHE A 289 -15.55 -1.09 -11.97
CA PHE A 289 -14.83 -0.18 -11.09
C PHE A 289 -15.50 -0.03 -9.73
N TRP A 290 -16.83 -0.01 -9.69
CA TRP A 290 -17.62 -0.02 -8.45
C TRP A 290 -17.36 -1.28 -7.64
N ARG A 291 -17.45 -2.49 -8.24
CA ARG A 291 -17.18 -3.77 -7.54
C ARG A 291 -15.81 -3.80 -6.91
N VAL A 292 -14.80 -3.34 -7.65
CA VAL A 292 -13.44 -3.22 -7.12
C VAL A 292 -13.40 -2.25 -5.95
N GLN A 293 -13.95 -1.05 -6.10
CA GLN A 293 -13.96 -0.04 -5.06
C GLN A 293 -14.69 -0.54 -3.79
N GLU A 294 -15.82 -1.22 -3.96
CA GLU A 294 -16.59 -1.79 -2.86
C GLU A 294 -15.83 -2.93 -2.18
N MET A 295 -15.28 -3.87 -2.95
CA MET A 295 -14.43 -4.94 -2.41
C MET A 295 -13.28 -4.37 -1.56
N LEU A 296 -12.63 -3.31 -2.04
CA LEU A 296 -11.56 -2.64 -1.29
C LEU A 296 -12.10 -1.95 -0.02
N HIS A 297 -13.24 -1.29 -0.10
CA HIS A 297 -13.87 -0.61 1.02
C HIS A 297 -14.26 -1.59 2.14
N VAL A 298 -14.98 -2.67 1.80
CA VAL A 298 -15.40 -3.67 2.77
C VAL A 298 -14.19 -4.44 3.32
N THR A 299 -13.19 -4.75 2.49
CA THR A 299 -11.92 -5.35 2.97
C THR A 299 -11.25 -4.47 4.03
N ALA A 300 -11.08 -3.18 3.76
CA ALA A 300 -10.45 -2.25 4.68
C ALA A 300 -11.25 -2.14 5.99
N LYS A 301 -12.58 -2.10 5.91
CA LYS A 301 -13.48 -2.08 7.06
C LYS A 301 -13.35 -3.34 7.93
N THR A 302 -13.37 -4.52 7.31
CA THR A 302 -13.24 -5.80 8.02
C THR A 302 -11.85 -5.94 8.64
N LEU A 303 -10.78 -5.60 7.90
CA LEU A 303 -9.42 -5.62 8.44
C LEU A 303 -9.27 -4.69 9.65
N ARG A 304 -9.89 -3.51 9.62
CA ARG A 304 -9.90 -2.60 10.77
C ARG A 304 -10.53 -3.25 12.00
N GLN A 305 -11.66 -3.93 11.83
CA GLN A 305 -12.31 -4.65 12.93
C GLN A 305 -11.41 -5.77 13.48
N GLN A 306 -10.72 -6.50 12.59
CA GLN A 306 -9.78 -7.55 12.97
C GLN A 306 -8.57 -6.99 13.72
N ILE A 307 -8.01 -5.86 13.27
CA ILE A 307 -6.92 -5.17 13.97
C ILE A 307 -7.38 -4.76 15.37
N MET A 308 -8.57 -4.16 15.52
CA MET A 308 -9.09 -3.77 16.84
C MET A 308 -9.26 -4.98 17.77
N TYR A 309 -9.77 -6.10 17.24
CA TYR A 309 -9.89 -7.34 18.01
C TYR A 309 -8.51 -7.89 18.44
N HIS A 310 -7.57 -7.98 17.51
CA HIS A 310 -6.22 -8.48 17.76
C HIS A 310 -5.40 -7.57 18.68
N GLN A 311 -5.64 -6.26 18.62
CA GLN A 311 -5.08 -5.27 19.54
C GLN A 311 -5.54 -5.51 20.98
N ALA A 312 -6.85 -5.66 21.21
CA ALA A 312 -7.38 -5.96 22.54
C ALA A 312 -6.88 -7.31 23.07
N LYS A 313 -6.77 -8.31 22.18
CA LYS A 313 -6.20 -9.62 22.51
C LYS A 313 -4.72 -9.52 22.90
N LEU A 314 -3.92 -8.81 22.12
CA LEU A 314 -2.50 -8.60 22.40
C LEU A 314 -2.29 -7.85 23.71
N GLU A 315 -3.10 -6.83 24.00
CA GLU A 315 -3.05 -6.11 25.28
C GLU A 315 -3.29 -7.06 26.46
N ALA A 316 -4.28 -7.96 26.37
CA ALA A 316 -4.53 -8.95 27.40
C ALA A 316 -3.37 -9.95 27.54
N GLU A 317 -2.80 -10.42 26.42
CA GLU A 317 -1.65 -11.33 26.40
C GLU A 317 -0.40 -10.69 27.04
N VAL A 318 -0.14 -9.41 26.74
CA VAL A 318 0.99 -8.65 27.31
C VAL A 318 0.79 -8.41 28.80
N LYS A 319 -0.42 -8.05 29.25
CA LYS A 319 -0.73 -7.92 30.69
C LYS A 319 -0.50 -9.22 31.43
N GLN A 320 -1.01 -10.33 30.91
CA GLN A 320 -0.79 -11.64 31.50
C GLN A 320 0.71 -12.00 31.56
N HIS A 321 1.49 -11.69 30.52
CA HIS A 321 2.94 -11.88 30.54
C HIS A 321 3.64 -11.04 31.60
N LEU A 322 3.25 -9.77 31.71
CA LEU A 322 3.78 -8.86 32.72
C LEU A 322 3.45 -9.34 34.14
N ASP A 323 2.24 -9.82 34.38
CA ASP A 323 1.83 -10.36 35.68
C ASP A 323 2.70 -11.57 36.06
N VAL A 324 2.89 -12.53 35.16
CA VAL A 324 3.77 -13.70 35.38
C VAL A 324 5.23 -13.29 35.62
N LEU A 325 5.75 -12.33 34.85
CA LEU A 325 7.10 -11.80 35.07
C LEU A 325 7.21 -11.05 36.40
N SER A 326 6.13 -10.41 36.85
CA SER A 326 6.06 -9.72 38.13
C SER A 326 5.99 -10.67 39.33
N GLU A 327 5.63 -11.94 39.14
CA GLU A 327 5.63 -12.92 40.23
C GLU A 327 7.02 -13.54 40.46
N SER A 328 7.87 -13.58 39.43
CA SER A 328 9.22 -14.17 39.50
C SER A 328 10.30 -13.15 39.92
N GLU A 329 10.83 -13.28 41.14
CA GLU A 329 12.00 -12.55 41.63
C GLU A 329 13.24 -12.72 40.73
N ALA A 330 13.43 -13.91 40.15
CA ALA A 330 14.57 -14.21 39.27
C ALA A 330 14.44 -13.47 37.93
N SER A 331 13.25 -13.49 37.32
CA SER A 331 12.98 -12.81 36.05
C SER A 331 13.00 -11.30 36.20
N LYS A 332 12.57 -10.76 37.34
CA LYS A 332 12.72 -9.34 37.68
C LYS A 332 14.18 -8.92 37.74
N LYS A 333 15.03 -9.71 38.41
CA LYS A 333 16.47 -9.43 38.49
C LYS A 333 17.06 -9.47 37.08
N GLU A 334 16.87 -10.55 36.33
CA GLU A 334 17.40 -10.67 34.97
C GLU A 334 16.96 -9.55 34.00
N LEU A 335 15.69 -9.16 34.01
CA LEU A 335 15.12 -8.26 32.99
C LEU A 335 15.06 -6.78 33.40
N ILE A 336 15.15 -6.49 34.70
CA ILE A 336 15.04 -5.13 35.27
C ILE A 336 16.35 -4.71 35.96
N SER A 337 17.25 -5.64 36.33
CA SER A 337 18.57 -5.27 36.85
C SER A 337 19.49 -4.88 35.71
N SER A 338 19.47 -3.60 35.34
CA SER A 338 20.58 -3.03 34.59
C SER A 338 21.76 -2.75 35.53
N GLU A 339 22.94 -2.55 34.95
CA GLU A 339 24.19 -2.10 35.59
C GLU A 339 23.98 -0.97 36.63
N ARG A 340 22.93 -0.15 36.48
CA ARG A 340 22.56 0.93 37.42
C ARG A 340 21.88 0.46 38.71
N VAL A 341 21.14 -0.65 38.69
CA VAL A 341 20.55 -1.24 39.91
C VAL A 341 21.66 -1.84 40.77
N GLU A 342 22.64 -2.49 40.12
CA GLU A 342 23.86 -2.94 40.79
C GLU A 342 24.69 -1.76 41.31
N LEU A 343 24.91 -0.71 40.50
CA LEU A 343 25.61 0.50 40.93
C LEU A 343 24.89 1.22 42.09
N ALA A 344 23.57 1.32 42.06
CA ALA A 344 22.79 1.93 43.13
C ALA A 344 22.84 1.10 44.43
N GLN A 345 22.75 -0.23 44.33
CA GLN A 345 22.98 -1.12 45.48
C GLN A 345 24.41 -0.97 46.02
N GLN A 346 25.41 -0.88 45.15
CA GLN A 346 26.81 -0.68 45.56
C GLN A 346 27.04 0.67 46.23
N ILE A 347 26.38 1.74 45.79
CA ILE A 347 26.45 3.07 46.42
C ILE A 347 25.83 3.04 47.82
N GLU A 348 24.68 2.40 47.99
CA GLU A 348 24.01 2.31 49.29
C GLU A 348 24.83 1.47 50.29
N VAL A 349 25.40 0.35 49.84
CA VAL A 349 26.32 -0.46 50.64
C VAL A 349 27.56 0.36 51.05
N ARG A 350 28.14 1.14 50.14
CA ARG A 350 29.27 2.02 50.45
C ARG A 350 28.89 3.10 51.48
N ARG A 351 27.71 3.71 51.36
CA ARG A 351 27.21 4.73 52.30
C ARG A 351 27.03 4.15 53.71
N HIS A 352 26.46 2.95 53.82
CA HIS A 352 26.31 2.25 55.09
C HIS A 352 27.66 1.93 55.74
N LEU A 353 28.64 1.48 54.94
CA LEU A 353 30.01 1.23 55.41
C LEU A 353 30.68 2.52 55.91
N LEU A 354 30.54 3.63 55.18
CA LEU A 354 31.07 4.94 55.60
C LEU A 354 30.44 5.42 56.91
N GLN A 355 29.11 5.29 57.07
CA GLN A 355 28.42 5.65 58.32
C GLN A 355 28.86 4.79 59.50
N SER A 356 29.07 3.48 59.30
CA SER A 356 29.62 2.62 60.35
C SER A 356 31.04 3.04 60.73
N LEU A 357 31.87 3.36 59.74
CA LEU A 357 33.25 3.84 59.96
C LEU A 357 33.29 5.16 60.72
N ASP A 358 32.45 6.13 60.36
CA ASP A 358 32.32 7.39 61.09
C ASP A 358 31.87 7.17 62.53
N GLY A 359 30.93 6.25 62.76
CA GLY A 359 30.52 5.85 64.11
C GLY A 359 31.65 5.24 64.94
N PHE A 360 32.50 4.41 64.34
CA PHE A 360 33.69 3.88 65.00
C PHE A 360 34.72 4.97 65.31
N ILE A 361 34.97 5.90 64.38
CA ILE A 361 35.90 7.03 64.58
C ILE A 361 35.43 7.92 65.74
N GLN A 362 34.13 8.24 65.80
CA GLN A 362 33.56 9.01 66.90
C GLN A 362 33.73 8.29 68.24
N THR A 363 33.50 6.98 68.27
CA THR A 363 33.66 6.16 69.49
C THR A 363 35.13 6.14 69.97
N ILE A 364 36.09 6.06 69.05
CA ILE A 364 37.52 6.12 69.38
C ILE A 364 37.92 7.52 69.86
N SER A 365 37.47 8.58 69.20
CA SER A 365 37.75 9.96 69.61
C SER A 365 37.19 10.28 71.00
N ILE A 366 36.00 9.77 71.34
CA ILE A 366 35.41 9.92 72.67
C ILE A 366 36.23 9.15 73.72
N LYS A 367 36.68 7.93 73.40
CA LYS A 367 37.54 7.14 74.31
C LYS A 367 38.93 7.74 74.50
N ALA A 368 39.52 8.32 73.46
CA ALA A 368 40.83 8.97 73.53
C ALA A 368 40.81 10.30 74.30
N ASN A 369 39.67 11.01 74.32
CA ASN A 369 39.48 12.22 75.15
C ASN A 369 39.07 11.90 76.60
N ALA A 370 38.80 10.63 76.91
CA ALA A 370 38.43 10.15 78.25
C ALA A 370 39.63 9.52 79.02
N THR A 371 40.81 9.50 78.39
CA THR A 371 42.12 9.15 78.98
C THR A 371 42.99 10.39 79.00
#